data_AF-A0A9E1IQD2-F1
#
_entry.id   AF-A0A9E1IQD2-F1
#
_cell.length_a   1.000
_cell.length_b   1.000
_cell.length_c   1.000
_cell.angle_alpha   90.00
_cell.angle_beta   90.00
_cell.angle_gamma   90.00
#
_symmetry.space_group_name_H-M   'P 1'
#
loop_
_entity.id
_entity.type
_entity.pdbx_description
1 polymer ?
#
loop_
_entity_poly.entity_id
_entity_poly.type
_entity_poly.pdbx_seq_one_letter_code
_entity_poly.pdbx_strand_id
1 'polypeptide(L)'
;MLMIQGGPALSRFRVEKMVCQLAEAVPAVKGVTTQWLHFVDLHSALSDAQQTILNRLLEYGPSHHDTVVTGRQWVVVPRLGTISPWATKATDIANNCGLEQVHRIERGILWGIELDEALDEKSEATLLSLIHDRMTEAVLESADDAEVLFTTTEPAPLISVDILGGGHAALEQANGELGLALAEDEIDYLVENFRTMGRNPNDIELMMFAQANSEHCRHKIFNADWIIDGQSREETLFGMIRDTHHNNSEGVLSAYKDNAAVIAGSRGERFFPKGGKYQAQEEEIDIVYKAETHNHPTAISPFPGAATGAGGEIRDGGATGRGSKPKAGLAGYSVSNLRIPGAEQPWETDHGKPSRIVTALEIMLEAPIGAAAFNNEFGRPAING
;
A
#
# COMPACT_ATOMS: atom_id res chain seq x y z
N MET A 1 24.11 14.49 4.56
CA MET A 1 23.29 13.53 5.30
C MET A 1 24.01 13.13 6.60
N LEU A 2 23.31 13.01 7.73
CA LEU A 2 23.85 12.35 8.93
C LEU A 2 23.44 10.87 8.96
N MET A 3 24.33 10.02 9.47
CA MET A 3 24.04 8.59 9.70
C MET A 3 24.11 8.29 11.20
N ILE A 4 23.04 7.70 11.74
CA ILE A 4 22.94 7.37 13.16
C ILE A 4 22.59 5.89 13.31
N GLN A 5 23.48 5.16 13.98
CA GLN A 5 23.29 3.75 14.28
C GLN A 5 22.22 3.57 15.35
N GLY A 6 21.30 2.63 15.12
CA GLY A 6 20.31 2.19 16.09
C GLY A 6 20.66 0.85 16.73
N GLY A 7 19.69 0.29 17.45
CA GLY A 7 19.80 -1.05 18.05
C GLY A 7 19.67 -2.19 17.04
N PRO A 8 19.66 -3.45 17.52
CA PRO A 8 19.46 -4.63 16.67
C PRO A 8 18.12 -4.56 15.91
N ALA A 9 18.12 -4.86 14.62
CA ALA A 9 16.90 -4.80 13.80
C ALA A 9 15.99 -6.03 13.98
N LEU A 10 16.59 -7.19 14.22
CA LEU A 10 15.89 -8.46 14.44
C LEU A 10 16.11 -8.99 15.87
N SER A 11 15.08 -9.62 16.41
CA SER A 11 15.19 -10.40 17.64
C SER A 11 15.98 -11.69 17.42
N ARG A 12 16.52 -12.26 18.49
CA ARG A 12 17.31 -13.51 18.44
C ARG A 12 16.62 -14.63 17.66
N PHE A 13 15.34 -14.89 17.90
CA PHE A 13 14.61 -15.96 17.18
C PHE A 13 14.49 -15.67 15.68
N ARG A 14 14.36 -14.39 15.28
CA ARG A 14 14.29 -14.01 13.86
C ARG A 14 15.65 -14.16 13.19
N VAL A 15 16.73 -13.81 13.89
CA VAL A 15 18.10 -14.06 13.43
C VAL A 15 18.33 -15.56 13.24
N GLU A 16 18.00 -16.40 14.24
CA GLU A 16 18.15 -17.86 14.14
C GLU A 16 17.33 -18.44 12.97
N LYS A 17 16.08 -17.99 12.79
CA LYS A 17 15.26 -18.37 11.64
C LYS A 17 15.91 -17.96 10.31
N MET A 18 16.42 -16.73 10.23
CA MET A 18 17.05 -16.20 9.02
C MET A 18 18.35 -16.93 8.69
N VAL A 19 19.17 -17.28 9.69
CA VAL A 19 20.36 -18.13 9.48
C VAL A 19 19.96 -19.47 8.87
N CYS A 20 18.94 -20.14 9.41
CA CYS A 20 18.47 -21.42 8.86
C CYS A 20 17.97 -21.27 7.41
N GLN A 21 17.16 -20.25 7.13
CA GLN A 21 16.61 -20.00 5.79
C GLN A 21 17.71 -19.65 4.77
N LEU A 22 18.64 -18.78 5.15
CA LEU A 22 19.76 -18.39 4.28
C LEU A 22 20.73 -19.56 4.07
N ALA A 23 21.06 -20.33 5.11
CA ALA A 23 21.97 -21.48 4.98
C ALA A 23 21.37 -22.62 4.15
N GLU A 24 20.04 -22.79 4.16
CA GLU A 24 19.35 -23.76 3.29
C GLU A 24 19.47 -23.38 1.81
N ALA A 25 19.33 -22.09 1.48
CA ALA A 25 19.43 -21.58 0.11
C ALA A 25 20.88 -21.35 -0.35
N VAL A 26 21.77 -20.95 0.57
CA VAL A 26 23.16 -20.55 0.35
C VAL A 26 24.03 -21.14 1.47
N PRO A 27 24.56 -22.38 1.30
CA PRO A 27 25.28 -23.12 2.36
C PRO A 27 26.52 -22.44 2.95
N ALA A 28 27.08 -21.43 2.27
CA ALA A 28 28.21 -20.64 2.73
C ALA A 28 27.86 -19.76 3.95
N VAL A 29 26.58 -19.44 4.18
CA VAL A 29 26.14 -18.59 5.30
C VAL A 29 26.28 -19.30 6.64
N LYS A 30 26.94 -18.65 7.60
CA LYS A 30 27.16 -19.15 8.98
C LYS A 30 26.51 -18.31 10.05
N GLY A 31 26.39 -17.02 9.81
CA GLY A 31 25.97 -16.05 10.80
C GLY A 31 25.27 -14.87 10.16
N VAL A 32 24.33 -14.30 10.91
CA VAL A 32 23.56 -13.12 10.51
C VAL A 32 23.57 -12.16 11.69
N THR A 33 23.93 -10.91 11.42
CA THR A 33 23.80 -9.78 12.35
C THR A 33 23.02 -8.68 11.65
N THR A 34 22.23 -7.92 12.41
CA THR A 34 21.41 -6.85 11.85
C THR A 34 21.38 -5.65 12.77
N GLN A 35 21.45 -4.45 12.21
CA GLN A 35 21.39 -3.19 12.95
C GLN A 35 20.51 -2.18 12.22
N TRP A 36 19.72 -1.41 12.95
CA TRP A 36 19.04 -0.25 12.36
C TRP A 36 20.06 0.83 11.98
N LEU A 37 19.90 1.41 10.80
CA LEU A 37 20.55 2.65 10.40
C LEU A 37 19.50 3.72 10.16
N HIS A 38 19.75 4.92 10.65
CA HIS A 38 18.92 6.08 10.42
C HIS A 38 19.69 7.09 9.57
N PHE A 39 19.04 7.58 8.53
CA PHE A 39 19.58 8.56 7.60
C PHE A 39 18.81 9.86 7.80
N VAL A 40 19.51 10.92 8.19
CA VAL A 40 18.90 12.21 8.51
C VAL A 40 19.38 13.23 7.49
N ASP A 41 18.45 13.70 6.67
CA ASP A 41 18.67 14.80 5.76
C ASP A 41 18.37 16.14 6.44
N LEU A 42 19.31 17.07 6.31
CA LEU A 42 19.31 18.34 7.02
C LEU A 42 19.44 19.47 6.01
N HIS A 43 18.61 20.50 6.14
CA HIS A 43 18.80 21.72 5.35
C HIS A 43 19.73 22.73 6.03
N SER A 44 20.07 22.54 7.31
CA SER A 44 21.11 23.29 8.02
C SER A 44 21.67 22.50 9.20
N ALA A 45 22.83 22.92 9.74
CA ALA A 45 23.50 22.21 10.83
C ALA A 45 22.71 22.28 12.16
N LEU A 46 22.78 21.20 12.93
CA LEU A 46 22.23 21.13 14.28
C LEU A 46 23.22 21.70 15.31
N SER A 47 22.69 22.37 16.34
CA SER A 47 23.46 22.66 17.56
C SER A 47 23.69 21.40 18.40
N ASP A 48 24.64 21.43 19.34
CA ASP A 48 24.92 20.30 20.24
C ASP A 48 23.69 19.84 21.04
N ALA A 49 22.85 20.80 21.47
CA ALA A 49 21.61 20.51 22.17
C ALA A 49 20.60 19.78 21.27
N GLN A 50 20.48 20.20 20.02
CA GLN A 50 19.61 19.57 19.03
C GLN A 50 20.14 18.19 18.60
N GLN A 51 21.45 18.02 18.44
CA GLN A 51 22.08 16.73 18.19
C GLN A 51 21.79 15.74 19.32
N THR A 52 21.82 16.20 20.57
CA THR A 52 21.47 15.37 21.74
C THR A 52 20.01 14.93 21.71
N ILE A 53 19.09 15.82 21.33
CA ILE A 53 17.67 15.48 21.17
C ILE A 53 17.50 14.45 20.04
N LEU A 54 18.11 14.68 18.87
CA LEU A 54 18.03 13.77 17.74
C LEU A 54 18.55 12.37 18.08
N ASN A 55 19.73 12.27 18.70
CA ASN A 55 20.29 10.99 19.11
C ASN A 55 19.34 10.24 20.06
N ARG A 56 18.73 10.96 21.01
CA ARG A 56 17.77 10.37 21.95
C ARG A 56 16.46 9.93 21.28
N LEU A 57 15.98 10.65 20.26
CA LEU A 57 14.79 10.25 19.50
C LEU A 57 15.01 8.94 18.73
N LEU A 58 16.24 8.71 18.28
CA LEU A 58 16.61 7.53 17.49
C LEU A 58 17.10 6.34 18.35
N GLU A 59 17.10 6.51 19.67
CA GLU A 59 17.35 5.46 20.66
C GLU A 59 16.01 4.83 21.10
N TYR A 60 15.58 3.78 20.40
CA TYR A 60 14.33 3.07 20.69
C TYR A 60 14.44 1.57 20.38
N GLY A 61 13.50 0.79 20.92
CA GLY A 61 13.39 -0.66 20.70
C GLY A 61 13.77 -1.48 21.93
N PRO A 62 13.83 -2.82 21.78
CA PRO A 62 14.25 -3.73 22.85
C PRO A 62 15.68 -3.40 23.33
N SER A 63 15.94 -3.66 24.62
CA SER A 63 17.18 -3.31 25.31
C SER A 63 18.43 -3.64 24.50
N HIS A 64 19.28 -2.63 24.30
CA HIS A 64 20.49 -2.71 23.50
C HIS A 64 21.45 -3.76 24.05
N HIS A 65 21.74 -4.78 23.24
CA HIS A 65 23.06 -5.40 23.26
C HIS A 65 23.86 -4.71 22.16
N ASP A 66 25.02 -4.17 22.49
CA ASP A 66 25.96 -3.64 21.50
C ASP A 66 26.19 -4.74 20.45
N THR A 67 25.57 -4.56 19.29
CA THR A 67 25.66 -5.53 18.20
C THR A 67 26.69 -5.01 17.25
N VAL A 68 27.87 -5.63 17.27
CA VAL A 68 28.88 -5.40 16.26
C VAL A 68 28.44 -6.16 15.01
N VAL A 69 28.15 -5.44 13.93
CA VAL A 69 27.84 -6.05 12.64
C VAL A 69 29.14 -6.62 12.05
N THR A 70 29.17 -7.92 11.82
CA THR A 70 30.32 -8.68 11.29
C THR A 70 30.03 -9.25 9.90
N GLY A 71 31.08 -9.66 9.19
CA GLY A 71 30.96 -10.30 7.88
C GLY A 71 30.76 -9.33 6.72
N ARG A 72 30.24 -9.84 5.59
CA ARG A 72 29.93 -9.04 4.39
C ARG A 72 28.65 -8.24 4.64
N GLN A 73 28.68 -6.97 4.28
CA GLN A 73 27.63 -6.01 4.64
C GLN A 73 26.79 -5.58 3.44
N TRP A 74 25.49 -5.38 3.69
CA TRP A 74 24.56 -4.75 2.77
C TRP A 74 23.58 -3.88 3.57
N VAL A 75 23.09 -2.82 2.95
CA VAL A 75 22.07 -1.96 3.57
C VAL A 75 20.77 -2.11 2.81
N VAL A 76 19.73 -2.60 3.49
CA VAL A 76 18.38 -2.67 2.95
C VAL A 76 17.64 -1.39 3.34
N VAL A 77 17.15 -0.67 2.33
CA VAL A 77 16.44 0.61 2.48
C VAL A 77 15.11 0.55 1.72
N PRO A 78 14.17 1.48 1.97
CA PRO A 78 13.01 1.63 1.10
C PRO A 78 13.43 1.84 -0.35
N ARG A 79 12.60 1.37 -1.28
CA ARG A 79 12.86 1.48 -2.71
C ARG A 79 13.15 2.93 -3.09
N LEU A 80 14.18 3.14 -3.90
CA LEU A 80 14.59 4.47 -4.31
C LEU A 80 13.45 5.21 -5.02
N GLY A 81 13.26 6.49 -4.68
CA GLY A 81 12.14 7.30 -5.14
C GLY A 81 10.86 7.15 -4.29
N THR A 82 10.87 6.34 -3.23
CA THR A 82 9.76 6.22 -2.27
C THR A 82 10.09 6.88 -0.94
N ILE A 83 9.05 7.10 -0.12
CA ILE A 83 9.17 7.58 1.26
C ILE A 83 8.43 6.59 2.15
N SER A 84 9.11 6.02 3.14
CA SER A 84 8.45 5.07 4.03
C SER A 84 7.41 5.76 4.94
N PRO A 85 6.33 5.06 5.35
CA PRO A 85 5.42 5.60 6.37
C PRO A 85 6.13 5.89 7.71
N TRP A 86 7.23 5.17 7.99
CA TRP A 86 8.08 5.43 9.14
C TRP A 86 8.78 6.78 9.01
N ALA A 87 9.31 7.11 7.82
CA ALA A 87 9.97 8.39 7.56
C ALA A 87 9.05 9.59 7.79
N THR A 88 7.80 9.52 7.34
CA THR A 88 6.81 10.58 7.59
C THR A 88 6.62 10.81 9.09
N LYS A 89 6.36 9.75 9.87
CA LYS A 89 6.13 9.86 11.32
C LYS A 89 7.38 10.29 12.09
N ALA A 90 8.55 9.76 11.73
CA ALA A 90 9.81 10.11 12.37
C ALA A 90 10.17 11.57 12.12
N THR A 91 9.96 12.05 10.91
CA THR A 91 10.17 13.47 10.53
C THR A 91 9.20 14.38 11.30
N ASP A 92 7.92 14.00 11.40
CA ASP A 92 6.93 14.74 12.21
C ASP A 92 7.32 14.80 13.69
N ILE A 93 7.81 13.70 14.27
CA ILE A 93 8.29 13.66 15.66
C ILE A 93 9.47 14.62 15.83
N ALA A 94 10.46 14.58 14.93
CA ALA A 94 11.62 15.47 14.99
C ALA A 94 11.21 16.95 14.95
N ASN A 95 10.31 17.32 14.03
CA ASN A 95 9.78 18.67 13.91
C ASN A 95 9.01 19.10 15.17
N ASN A 96 8.16 18.23 15.73
CA ASN A 96 7.45 18.49 16.98
C ASN A 96 8.37 18.60 18.21
N CYS A 97 9.60 18.08 18.13
CA CYS A 97 10.64 18.26 19.14
C CYS A 97 11.53 19.50 18.90
N GLY A 98 11.18 20.36 17.93
CA GLY A 98 11.90 21.60 17.64
C GLY A 98 13.16 21.40 16.78
N LEU A 99 13.26 20.28 16.06
CA LEU A 99 14.35 19.99 15.13
C LEU A 99 13.97 20.40 13.70
N GLU A 100 13.59 21.67 13.51
CA GLU A 100 13.13 22.19 12.22
C GLU A 100 14.14 21.97 11.08
N GLN A 101 15.43 21.90 11.40
CA GLN A 101 16.53 21.64 10.46
C GLN A 101 16.43 20.28 9.75
N VAL A 102 15.69 19.33 10.34
CA VAL A 102 15.46 18.00 9.78
C VAL A 102 14.49 18.12 8.62
N HIS A 103 15.01 17.94 7.41
CA HIS A 103 14.18 17.88 6.22
C HIS A 103 13.44 16.54 6.13
N ARG A 104 14.17 15.43 6.36
CA ARG A 104 13.58 14.09 6.37
C ARG A 104 14.46 13.10 7.13
N ILE A 105 13.83 12.18 7.85
CA ILE A 105 14.48 11.01 8.45
C ILE A 105 14.03 9.76 7.71
N GLU A 106 14.95 8.91 7.31
CA GLU A 106 14.64 7.57 6.77
C GLU A 106 15.39 6.49 7.57
N ARG A 107 14.95 5.24 7.46
CA ARG A 107 15.53 4.10 8.15
C ARG A 107 15.82 2.95 7.21
N GLY A 108 16.96 2.29 7.41
CA GLY A 108 17.32 1.03 6.76
C GLY A 108 17.82 -0.01 7.76
N ILE A 109 18.07 -1.21 7.27
CA ILE A 109 18.68 -2.31 8.02
C ILE A 109 20.07 -2.57 7.44
N LEU A 110 21.10 -2.42 8.26
CA LEU A 110 22.43 -2.93 7.97
C LEU A 110 22.46 -4.42 8.29
N TRP A 111 22.66 -5.24 7.27
CA TRP A 111 22.84 -6.67 7.36
C TRP A 111 24.33 -7.00 7.34
N GLY A 112 24.79 -7.81 8.29
CA GLY A 112 26.12 -8.42 8.29
C GLY A 112 26.00 -9.93 8.19
N ILE A 113 26.53 -10.51 7.11
CA ILE A 113 26.47 -11.96 6.86
C ILE A 113 27.86 -12.56 6.97
N GLU A 114 28.02 -13.51 7.89
CA GLU A 114 29.24 -14.30 8.02
C GLU A 114 29.22 -15.45 7.01
N LEU A 115 30.31 -15.56 6.26
CA LEU A 115 30.46 -16.49 5.13
C LEU A 115 31.72 -17.35 5.33
N ASP A 116 31.60 -18.65 5.13
CA ASP A 116 32.75 -19.57 5.13
C ASP A 116 33.59 -19.47 3.84
N GLU A 117 32.98 -19.01 2.75
CA GLU A 117 33.61 -18.85 1.44
C GLU A 117 33.02 -17.66 0.67
N ALA A 118 33.73 -17.21 -0.36
CA ALA A 118 33.23 -16.14 -1.22
C ALA A 118 31.99 -16.59 -2.00
N LEU A 119 31.00 -15.71 -2.13
CA LEU A 119 29.80 -15.99 -2.91
C LEU A 119 30.06 -15.83 -4.40
N ASP A 120 29.48 -16.71 -5.21
CA ASP A 120 29.29 -16.45 -6.63
C ASP A 120 28.06 -15.54 -6.86
N GLU A 121 27.94 -14.99 -8.07
CA GLU A 121 26.87 -14.04 -8.42
C GLU A 121 25.47 -14.62 -8.19
N LYS A 122 25.29 -15.92 -8.44
CA LYS A 122 23.99 -16.59 -8.29
C LYS A 122 23.60 -16.75 -6.82
N SER A 123 24.55 -17.13 -5.98
CA SER A 123 24.35 -17.30 -4.55
C SER A 123 24.12 -15.95 -3.88
N GLU A 124 24.84 -14.91 -4.31
CA GLU A 124 24.61 -13.54 -3.86
C GLU A 124 23.20 -13.05 -4.24
N ALA A 125 22.78 -13.21 -5.49
CA ALA A 125 21.42 -12.84 -5.91
C ALA A 125 20.33 -13.59 -5.12
N THR A 126 20.55 -14.88 -4.83
CA THR A 126 19.64 -15.70 -4.01
C THR A 126 19.58 -15.18 -2.58
N LEU A 127 20.72 -14.91 -1.95
CA LEU A 127 20.81 -14.33 -0.62
C LEU A 127 20.08 -12.98 -0.54
N LEU A 128 20.36 -12.08 -1.50
CA LEU A 128 19.75 -10.76 -1.53
C LEU A 128 18.23 -10.86 -1.63
N SER A 129 17.70 -11.79 -2.44
CA SER A 129 16.26 -12.00 -2.57
C SER A 129 15.54 -12.46 -1.30
N LEU A 130 16.28 -12.93 -0.29
CA LEU A 130 15.75 -13.42 0.99
C LEU A 130 15.80 -12.38 2.10
N ILE A 131 16.61 -11.32 1.96
CA ILE A 131 16.79 -10.28 2.99
C ILE A 131 16.06 -8.97 2.72
N HIS A 132 15.44 -8.81 1.54
CA HIS A 132 14.63 -7.65 1.20
C HIS A 132 13.37 -8.03 0.38
N ASP A 133 12.33 -7.20 0.48
CA ASP A 133 11.18 -7.24 -0.41
C ASP A 133 11.47 -6.44 -1.69
N ARG A 134 11.63 -7.13 -2.81
CA ARG A 134 11.87 -6.52 -4.14
C ARG A 134 10.81 -5.51 -4.58
N MET A 135 9.60 -5.56 -4.01
CA MET A 135 8.51 -4.65 -4.37
C MET A 135 8.64 -3.30 -3.67
N THR A 136 9.15 -3.29 -2.44
CA THR A 136 9.10 -2.12 -1.54
C THR A 136 10.46 -1.64 -1.05
N GLU A 137 11.52 -2.45 -1.22
CA GLU A 137 12.87 -2.20 -0.72
C GLU A 137 13.91 -2.26 -1.84
N ALA A 138 15.10 -1.74 -1.55
CA ALA A 138 16.29 -1.83 -2.38
C ALA A 138 17.51 -2.17 -1.51
N VAL A 139 18.54 -2.75 -2.13
CA VAL A 139 19.80 -3.09 -1.47
C VAL A 139 20.89 -2.14 -1.94
N LEU A 140 21.63 -1.57 -1.00
CA LEU A 140 22.83 -0.77 -1.22
C LEU A 140 24.07 -1.55 -0.75
N GLU A 141 25.20 -1.33 -1.41
CA GLU A 141 26.48 -1.93 -1.02
C GLU A 141 27.11 -1.19 0.16
N SER A 142 26.92 0.14 0.24
CA SER A 142 27.40 0.97 1.34
C SER A 142 26.28 1.80 1.97
N ALA A 143 26.43 2.12 3.25
CA ALA A 143 25.57 3.09 3.93
C ALA A 143 25.76 4.51 3.37
N ASP A 144 26.93 4.83 2.82
CA ASP A 144 27.19 6.13 2.19
C ASP A 144 26.34 6.33 0.93
N ASP A 145 25.95 5.25 0.23
CA ASP A 145 25.11 5.30 -0.97
C ASP A 145 23.67 5.74 -0.64
N ALA A 146 23.28 5.76 0.64
CA ALA A 146 21.93 6.11 1.07
C ALA A 146 21.59 7.59 0.83
N GLU A 147 22.56 8.44 0.46
CA GLU A 147 22.29 9.82 0.01
C GLU A 147 21.28 9.85 -1.14
N VAL A 148 21.28 8.82 -2.01
CA VAL A 148 20.36 8.73 -3.14
C VAL A 148 18.89 8.74 -2.72
N LEU A 149 18.57 8.29 -1.49
CA LEU A 149 17.22 8.34 -0.95
C LEU A 149 16.67 9.77 -0.99
N PHE A 150 17.51 10.78 -0.75
CA PHE A 150 17.15 12.19 -0.60
C PHE A 150 17.34 13.01 -1.89
N THR A 151 17.55 12.35 -3.02
CA THR A 151 17.70 13.03 -4.31
C THR A 151 16.42 13.77 -4.67
N THR A 152 16.53 15.08 -4.87
CA THR A 152 15.46 15.91 -5.43
C THR A 152 15.60 15.97 -6.94
N THR A 153 14.51 15.72 -7.67
CA THR A 153 14.45 15.87 -9.12
C THR A 153 13.68 17.14 -9.49
N GLU A 154 14.06 17.78 -10.59
CA GLU A 154 13.26 18.86 -11.17
C GLU A 154 11.89 18.33 -11.66
N PRO A 155 10.80 19.10 -11.53
CA PRO A 155 9.50 18.71 -12.06
C PRO A 155 9.55 18.42 -13.56
N ALA A 156 9.03 17.26 -13.97
CA ALA A 156 8.98 16.89 -15.39
C ALA A 156 8.04 17.81 -16.18
N PRO A 157 8.35 18.13 -17.45
CA PRO A 157 7.48 18.93 -18.30
C PRO A 157 6.21 18.16 -18.71
N LEU A 158 5.14 18.90 -18.99
CA LEU A 158 3.89 18.35 -19.53
C LEU A 158 4.11 17.78 -20.93
N ILE A 159 3.55 16.60 -21.20
CA ILE A 159 3.65 15.94 -22.51
C ILE A 159 2.34 16.14 -23.28
N SER A 160 2.44 16.61 -24.53
CA SER A 160 1.30 16.74 -25.44
C SER A 160 1.34 15.64 -26.50
N VAL A 161 0.20 14.99 -26.75
CA VAL A 161 0.07 13.91 -27.74
C VAL A 161 -0.49 14.48 -29.05
N ASP A 162 0.23 14.32 -30.15
CA ASP A 162 -0.09 14.97 -31.43
C ASP A 162 -1.23 14.32 -32.22
N ILE A 163 -2.47 14.48 -31.73
CA ILE A 163 -3.69 14.00 -32.42
C ILE A 163 -4.06 14.89 -33.62
N LEU A 164 -3.73 16.18 -33.60
CA LEU A 164 -4.01 17.07 -34.73
C LEU A 164 -3.19 16.69 -35.96
N GLY A 165 -1.90 16.38 -35.79
CA GLY A 165 -1.03 15.91 -36.86
C GLY A 165 -1.13 14.40 -37.12
N GLY A 166 -1.09 13.59 -36.06
CA GLY A 166 -0.99 12.13 -36.14
C GLY A 166 -2.31 11.37 -36.04
N GLY A 167 -3.41 12.03 -35.69
CA GLY A 167 -4.75 11.42 -35.62
C GLY A 167 -4.84 10.23 -34.68
N HIS A 168 -5.55 9.20 -35.13
CA HIS A 168 -5.79 7.96 -34.38
C HIS A 168 -4.48 7.26 -33.98
N ALA A 169 -3.55 7.12 -34.92
CA ALA A 169 -2.29 6.41 -34.69
C ALA A 169 -1.44 7.06 -33.57
N ALA A 170 -1.48 8.38 -33.43
CA ALA A 170 -0.80 9.06 -32.33
C ALA A 170 -1.39 8.69 -30.96
N LEU A 171 -2.72 8.55 -30.88
CA LEU A 171 -3.37 8.14 -29.64
C LEU A 171 -3.22 6.65 -29.35
N GLU A 172 -3.21 5.79 -30.36
CA GLU A 172 -2.88 4.36 -30.19
C GLU A 172 -1.47 4.15 -29.63
N GLN A 173 -0.49 4.90 -30.16
CA GLN A 173 0.87 4.87 -29.64
C GLN A 173 0.90 5.32 -28.17
N ALA A 174 0.26 6.46 -27.85
CA ALA A 174 0.18 6.95 -26.48
C ALA A 174 -0.56 5.96 -25.55
N ASN A 175 -1.60 5.28 -26.04
CA ASN A 175 -2.33 4.25 -25.29
C ASN A 175 -1.39 3.11 -24.85
N GLY A 176 -0.51 2.66 -25.75
CA GLY A 176 0.49 1.63 -25.45
C GLY A 176 1.61 2.11 -24.53
N GLU A 177 2.17 3.30 -24.78
CA GLU A 177 3.29 3.85 -24.01
C GLU A 177 2.90 4.24 -22.57
N LEU A 178 1.72 4.85 -22.41
CA LEU A 178 1.21 5.26 -21.11
C LEU A 178 0.42 4.15 -20.40
N GLY A 179 0.07 3.07 -21.10
CA GLY A 179 -0.71 1.96 -20.54
C GLY A 179 -2.15 2.34 -20.18
N LEU A 180 -2.81 3.12 -21.04
CA LEU A 180 -4.16 3.67 -20.78
C LEU A 180 -5.26 2.60 -20.88
N ALA A 181 -5.00 1.50 -21.59
CA ALA A 181 -5.94 0.41 -21.83
C ALA A 181 -7.29 0.87 -22.43
N LEU A 182 -7.24 1.87 -23.32
CA LEU A 182 -8.42 2.39 -24.03
C LEU A 182 -8.89 1.37 -25.08
N ALA A 183 -10.21 1.23 -25.19
CA ALA A 183 -10.85 0.51 -26.29
C ALA A 183 -10.90 1.37 -27.57
N GLU A 184 -11.11 0.73 -28.71
CA GLU A 184 -11.12 1.40 -30.04
C GLU A 184 -12.12 2.57 -30.09
N ASP A 185 -13.33 2.36 -29.57
CA ASP A 185 -14.38 3.39 -29.53
C ASP A 185 -14.03 4.55 -28.59
N GLU A 186 -13.27 4.30 -27.52
CA GLU A 186 -12.76 5.33 -26.61
C GLU A 186 -11.65 6.17 -27.27
N ILE A 187 -10.80 5.54 -28.09
CA ILE A 187 -9.78 6.24 -28.88
C ILE A 187 -10.45 7.14 -29.91
N ASP A 188 -11.41 6.61 -30.68
CA ASP A 188 -12.19 7.37 -31.66
C ASP A 188 -12.88 8.57 -31.01
N TYR A 189 -13.54 8.34 -29.87
CA TYR A 189 -14.19 9.40 -29.09
C TYR A 189 -13.21 10.52 -28.73
N LEU A 190 -12.02 10.19 -28.21
CA LEU A 190 -11.03 11.18 -27.82
C LEU A 190 -10.49 11.95 -29.04
N VAL A 191 -10.17 11.26 -30.13
CA VAL A 191 -9.66 11.87 -31.36
C VAL A 191 -10.67 12.88 -31.92
N GLU A 192 -11.94 12.50 -32.01
CA GLU A 192 -13.01 13.38 -32.49
C GLU A 192 -13.15 14.64 -31.62
N ASN A 193 -13.19 14.46 -30.29
CA ASN A 193 -13.39 15.56 -29.35
C ASN A 193 -12.20 16.53 -29.35
N PHE A 194 -10.95 16.04 -29.35
CA PHE A 194 -9.77 16.91 -29.38
C PHE A 194 -9.58 17.63 -30.72
N ARG A 195 -9.95 16.99 -31.84
CA ARG A 195 -10.03 17.68 -33.14
C ARG A 195 -11.07 18.78 -33.16
N THR A 196 -12.25 18.53 -32.59
CA THR A 196 -13.31 19.53 -32.46
C THR A 196 -12.88 20.70 -31.59
N MET A 197 -12.14 20.45 -30.52
CA MET A 197 -11.54 21.49 -29.67
C MET A 197 -10.38 22.23 -30.33
N GLY A 198 -9.83 21.74 -31.44
CA GLY A 198 -8.72 22.37 -32.16
C GLY A 198 -7.40 22.38 -31.38
N ARG A 199 -7.19 21.41 -30.47
CA ARG A 199 -5.95 21.29 -29.68
C ARG A 199 -5.58 19.83 -29.44
N ASN A 200 -4.29 19.60 -29.20
CA ASN A 200 -3.81 18.32 -28.73
C ASN A 200 -4.17 18.09 -27.24
N PRO A 201 -4.46 16.84 -26.84
CA PRO A 201 -4.53 16.48 -25.43
C PRO A 201 -3.16 16.48 -24.79
N ASN A 202 -3.15 16.71 -23.48
CA ASN A 202 -2.00 16.39 -22.64
C ASN A 202 -2.13 14.97 -22.07
N ASP A 203 -0.99 14.35 -21.79
CA ASP A 203 -0.87 13.06 -21.10
C ASP A 203 -1.76 12.94 -19.86
N ILE A 204 -1.81 13.98 -19.02
CA ILE A 204 -2.65 14.02 -17.82
C ILE A 204 -4.15 13.95 -18.13
N GLU A 205 -4.60 14.52 -19.25
CA GLU A 205 -6.02 14.50 -19.64
C GLU A 205 -6.42 13.10 -20.11
N LEU A 206 -5.54 12.45 -20.87
CA LEU A 206 -5.74 11.07 -21.33
C LEU A 206 -5.71 10.10 -20.16
N MET A 207 -4.77 10.26 -19.23
CA MET A 207 -4.66 9.41 -18.06
C MET A 207 -5.88 9.58 -17.14
N MET A 208 -6.36 10.81 -16.94
CA MET A 208 -7.62 11.08 -16.24
C MET A 208 -8.80 10.37 -16.90
N PHE A 209 -8.92 10.48 -18.23
CA PHE A 209 -10.01 9.85 -18.98
C PHE A 209 -9.97 8.32 -18.86
N ALA A 210 -8.79 7.72 -19.03
CA ALA A 210 -8.58 6.28 -18.94
C ALA A 210 -8.97 5.73 -17.55
N GLN A 211 -8.52 6.39 -16.48
CA GLN A 211 -8.86 5.98 -15.12
C GLN A 211 -10.37 6.09 -14.85
N ALA A 212 -11.02 7.17 -15.29
CA ALA A 212 -12.46 7.39 -15.09
C ALA A 212 -13.33 6.40 -15.88
N ASN A 213 -12.87 5.92 -17.04
CA ASN A 213 -13.61 5.00 -17.92
C ASN A 213 -13.15 3.53 -17.82
N SER A 214 -12.23 3.23 -16.91
CA SER A 214 -11.86 1.84 -16.58
C SER A 214 -13.09 1.03 -16.12
N GLU A 215 -13.02 -0.30 -16.29
CA GLU A 215 -14.08 -1.21 -15.82
C GLU A 215 -14.36 -1.01 -14.32
N HIS A 216 -13.30 -0.92 -13.52
CA HIS A 216 -13.36 -0.75 -12.06
C HIS A 216 -14.10 0.54 -11.64
N CYS A 217 -13.92 1.64 -12.37
CA CYS A 217 -14.57 2.91 -12.04
C CYS A 217 -15.98 3.01 -12.61
N ARG A 218 -16.18 2.57 -13.85
CA ARG A 218 -17.43 2.77 -14.59
C ARG A 218 -18.43 1.64 -14.40
N HIS A 219 -18.01 0.50 -13.85
CA HIS A 219 -18.83 -0.69 -13.65
C HIS A 219 -19.58 -1.08 -14.93
N LYS A 220 -18.84 -1.14 -16.06
CA LYS A 220 -19.39 -1.37 -17.41
C LYS A 220 -20.23 -2.66 -17.46
N ILE A 221 -19.72 -3.75 -16.89
CA ILE A 221 -20.39 -5.07 -16.87
C ILE A 221 -21.71 -5.01 -16.09
N PHE A 222 -21.73 -4.32 -14.94
CA PHE A 222 -22.93 -4.21 -14.11
C PHE A 222 -24.06 -3.40 -14.76
N ASN A 223 -23.71 -2.48 -15.67
CA ASN A 223 -24.64 -1.65 -16.41
C ASN A 223 -24.88 -2.13 -17.85
N ALA A 224 -24.31 -3.26 -18.25
CA ALA A 224 -24.46 -3.79 -19.60
C ALA A 224 -25.84 -4.43 -19.81
N ASP A 225 -26.29 -4.42 -21.07
CA ASP A 225 -27.38 -5.26 -21.55
C ASP A 225 -26.90 -6.70 -21.73
N TRP A 226 -27.77 -7.67 -21.45
CA TRP A 226 -27.42 -9.10 -21.47
C TRP A 226 -28.26 -9.88 -22.48
N ILE A 227 -27.60 -10.78 -23.21
CA ILE A 227 -28.23 -11.82 -24.01
C ILE A 227 -27.76 -13.17 -23.46
N ILE A 228 -28.68 -13.97 -22.91
CA ILE A 228 -28.38 -15.28 -22.31
C ILE A 228 -29.17 -16.34 -23.08
N ASP A 229 -28.46 -17.34 -23.61
CA ASP A 229 -29.04 -18.42 -24.43
C ASP A 229 -29.88 -17.88 -25.61
N GLY A 230 -29.39 -16.81 -26.24
CA GLY A 230 -30.06 -16.14 -27.38
C GLY A 230 -31.24 -15.26 -27.01
N GLN A 231 -31.53 -15.07 -25.72
CA GLN A 231 -32.64 -14.24 -25.23
C GLN A 231 -32.12 -12.95 -24.60
N SER A 232 -32.62 -11.81 -25.08
CA SER A 232 -32.38 -10.52 -24.44
C SER A 232 -32.97 -10.49 -23.04
N ARG A 233 -32.25 -9.88 -22.09
CA ARG A 233 -32.72 -9.60 -20.74
C ARG A 233 -33.11 -8.12 -20.63
N GLU A 234 -34.15 -7.85 -19.87
CA GLU A 234 -34.70 -6.49 -19.71
C GLU A 234 -33.93 -5.67 -18.66
N GLU A 235 -33.34 -6.35 -17.67
CA GLU A 235 -32.63 -5.70 -16.56
C GLU A 235 -31.13 -5.89 -16.66
N THR A 236 -30.40 -4.85 -16.27
CA THR A 236 -28.96 -4.92 -16.01
C THR A 236 -28.70 -5.59 -14.66
N LEU A 237 -27.47 -6.05 -14.40
CA LEU A 237 -27.12 -6.59 -13.08
C LEU A 237 -27.35 -5.56 -11.97
N PHE A 238 -27.00 -4.30 -12.23
CA PHE A 238 -27.24 -3.23 -11.26
C PHE A 238 -28.73 -2.91 -11.11
N GLY A 239 -29.53 -3.03 -12.18
CA GLY A 239 -30.99 -2.97 -12.15
C GLY A 239 -31.57 -3.98 -11.15
N MET A 240 -31.22 -5.26 -11.31
CA MET A 240 -31.65 -6.33 -10.40
C MET A 240 -31.27 -6.06 -8.93
N ILE A 241 -30.11 -5.44 -8.69
CA ILE A 241 -29.71 -5.05 -7.33
C ILE A 241 -30.58 -3.90 -6.81
N ARG A 242 -30.84 -2.87 -7.61
CA ARG A 242 -31.69 -1.74 -7.21
C ARG A 242 -33.14 -2.15 -6.94
N ASP A 243 -33.61 -3.19 -7.61
CA ASP A 243 -34.93 -3.77 -7.40
C ASP A 243 -35.14 -4.30 -5.97
N THR A 244 -34.07 -4.76 -5.30
CA THR A 244 -34.14 -5.14 -3.89
C THR A 244 -34.56 -3.96 -3.00
N HIS A 245 -34.02 -2.77 -3.27
CA HIS A 245 -34.38 -1.55 -2.56
C HIS A 245 -35.77 -1.04 -2.97
N HIS A 246 -36.12 -1.10 -4.25
CA HIS A 246 -37.46 -0.72 -4.72
C HIS A 246 -38.55 -1.53 -4.01
N ASN A 247 -38.33 -2.84 -3.84
CA ASN A 247 -39.30 -3.74 -3.22
C ASN A 247 -39.21 -3.76 -1.69
N ASN A 248 -38.11 -3.29 -1.10
CA ASN A 248 -37.90 -3.27 0.35
C ASN A 248 -37.04 -2.08 0.79
N SER A 249 -37.65 -0.90 0.86
CA SER A 249 -36.97 0.36 1.21
C SER A 249 -37.12 0.78 2.68
N GLU A 250 -37.87 0.02 3.49
CA GLU A 250 -38.15 0.40 4.86
C GLU A 250 -36.86 0.49 5.69
N GLY A 251 -36.67 1.62 6.37
CA GLY A 251 -35.46 1.88 7.16
C GLY A 251 -34.22 2.28 6.34
N VAL A 252 -34.27 2.35 5.01
CA VAL A 252 -33.13 2.81 4.19
C VAL A 252 -33.18 4.33 4.00
N LEU A 253 -32.12 5.03 4.42
CA LEU A 253 -32.00 6.49 4.32
C LEU A 253 -31.19 6.92 3.08
N SER A 254 -30.19 6.11 2.71
CA SER A 254 -29.37 6.32 1.52
C SER A 254 -28.92 5.00 0.90
N ALA A 255 -29.12 4.85 -0.41
CA ALA A 255 -28.60 3.76 -1.23
C ALA A 255 -28.25 4.29 -2.63
N TYR A 256 -27.14 3.82 -3.20
CA TYR A 256 -26.70 4.07 -4.59
C TYR A 256 -26.45 5.54 -4.97
N LYS A 257 -26.30 6.44 -4.00
CA LYS A 257 -26.11 7.88 -4.23
C LYS A 257 -24.98 8.49 -3.40
N ASP A 258 -24.15 7.65 -2.80
CA ASP A 258 -23.01 7.99 -1.95
C ASP A 258 -22.02 6.82 -1.92
N ASN A 259 -20.86 6.99 -1.30
CA ASN A 259 -19.82 5.98 -1.18
C ASN A 259 -20.20 4.83 -0.22
N ALA A 260 -21.25 4.99 0.59
CA ALA A 260 -21.78 3.97 1.48
C ALA A 260 -23.32 4.04 1.58
N ALA A 261 -23.93 2.95 2.03
CA ALA A 261 -25.36 2.93 2.35
C ALA A 261 -25.60 3.43 3.78
N VAL A 262 -26.78 4.01 4.02
CA VAL A 262 -27.21 4.47 5.34
C VAL A 262 -28.58 3.88 5.66
N ILE A 263 -28.71 3.27 6.83
CA ILE A 263 -29.97 2.77 7.37
C ILE A 263 -30.30 3.46 8.69
N ALA A 264 -31.60 3.56 8.98
CA ALA A 264 -32.12 4.07 10.24
C ALA A 264 -31.54 3.26 11.40
N GLY A 265 -30.98 3.95 12.38
CA GLY A 265 -30.41 3.32 13.56
C GLY A 265 -31.35 3.41 14.75
N SER A 266 -30.85 3.95 15.85
CA SER A 266 -31.63 4.13 17.07
C SER A 266 -31.33 5.46 17.72
N ARG A 267 -32.35 6.02 18.35
CA ARG A 267 -32.20 7.15 19.25
C ARG A 267 -31.34 6.75 20.45
N GLY A 268 -30.31 7.55 20.74
CA GLY A 268 -29.40 7.28 21.85
C GLY A 268 -28.50 8.45 22.17
N GLU A 269 -27.61 8.24 23.14
CA GLU A 269 -26.67 9.26 23.58
C GLU A 269 -25.35 9.15 22.81
N ARG A 270 -25.02 10.16 22.02
CA ARG A 270 -23.70 10.30 21.40
C ARG A 270 -22.78 11.13 22.29
N PHE A 271 -21.60 10.59 22.59
CA PHE A 271 -20.66 11.17 23.54
C PHE A 271 -19.45 11.78 22.83
N PHE A 272 -19.31 13.10 22.88
CA PHE A 272 -18.21 13.83 22.23
C PHE A 272 -17.97 15.19 22.90
N PRO A 273 -16.80 15.83 22.71
CA PRO A 273 -16.50 17.10 23.36
C PRO A 273 -17.34 18.24 22.77
N LYS A 274 -17.98 19.03 23.63
CA LYS A 274 -18.63 20.31 23.30
C LYS A 274 -18.11 21.38 24.27
N GLY A 275 -17.57 22.48 23.74
CA GLY A 275 -16.94 23.51 24.58
C GLY A 275 -15.76 23.00 25.42
N GLY A 276 -14.99 22.03 24.90
CA GLY A 276 -13.84 21.45 25.59
C GLY A 276 -14.16 20.43 26.69
N LYS A 277 -15.44 20.08 26.89
CA LYS A 277 -15.87 19.07 27.86
C LYS A 277 -16.64 17.96 27.17
N TYR A 278 -16.38 16.71 27.54
CA TYR A 278 -17.16 15.59 27.04
C TYR A 278 -18.55 15.58 27.67
N GLN A 279 -19.56 15.37 26.83
CA GLN A 279 -20.96 15.33 27.24
C GLN A 279 -21.75 14.39 26.33
N ALA A 280 -22.77 13.76 26.90
CA ALA A 280 -23.77 12.99 26.16
C ALA A 280 -24.76 13.94 25.47
N GLN A 281 -25.11 13.64 24.23
CA GLN A 281 -26.15 14.33 23.48
C GLN A 281 -27.10 13.31 22.87
N GLU A 282 -28.38 13.44 23.19
CA GLU A 282 -29.42 12.57 22.67
C GLU A 282 -29.73 12.94 21.21
N GLU A 283 -29.54 12.00 20.30
CA GLU A 283 -29.80 12.16 18.86
C GLU A 283 -30.15 10.82 18.20
N GLU A 284 -30.65 10.87 16.95
CA GLU A 284 -30.78 9.68 16.11
C GLU A 284 -29.39 9.24 15.64
N ILE A 285 -29.02 7.98 15.92
CA ILE A 285 -27.70 7.44 15.59
C ILE A 285 -27.87 6.41 14.47
N ASP A 286 -27.91 6.92 13.23
CA ASP A 286 -28.02 6.11 12.03
C ASP A 286 -26.75 5.29 11.75
N ILE A 287 -26.88 4.25 10.92
CA ILE A 287 -25.83 3.28 10.66
C ILE A 287 -25.35 3.40 9.22
N VAL A 288 -24.05 3.62 9.05
CA VAL A 288 -23.36 3.57 7.76
C VAL A 288 -22.80 2.16 7.54
N TYR A 289 -22.98 1.62 6.34
CA TYR A 289 -22.40 0.32 5.96
C TYR A 289 -21.76 0.36 4.57
N LYS A 290 -20.53 -0.16 4.47
CA LYS A 290 -19.76 -0.33 3.24
C LYS A 290 -18.89 -1.59 3.37
N ALA A 291 -18.65 -2.24 2.24
CA ALA A 291 -17.64 -3.27 2.10
C ALA A 291 -16.88 -3.02 0.79
N GLU A 292 -15.57 -3.26 0.80
CA GLU A 292 -14.70 -3.15 -0.36
C GLU A 292 -13.80 -4.38 -0.49
N THR A 293 -13.20 -4.53 -1.65
CA THR A 293 -12.18 -5.55 -1.90
C THR A 293 -10.92 -4.90 -2.46
N HIS A 294 -9.76 -5.53 -2.24
CA HIS A 294 -8.47 -5.02 -2.73
C HIS A 294 -7.61 -6.13 -3.35
N ASN A 295 -8.24 -6.93 -4.20
CA ASN A 295 -7.75 -8.24 -4.63
C ASN A 295 -6.43 -8.15 -5.41
N HIS A 296 -6.38 -7.33 -6.47
CA HIS A 296 -5.22 -7.26 -7.37
C HIS A 296 -3.96 -6.74 -6.65
N PRO A 297 -4.00 -5.63 -5.88
CA PRO A 297 -2.83 -5.19 -5.11
C PRO A 297 -2.38 -6.21 -4.07
N THR A 298 -3.30 -6.88 -3.36
CA THR A 298 -2.96 -7.91 -2.36
C THR A 298 -2.27 -9.13 -2.98
N ALA A 299 -2.55 -9.48 -4.24
CA ALA A 299 -1.83 -10.55 -4.94
C ALA A 299 -0.36 -10.19 -5.26
N ILE A 300 -0.02 -8.90 -5.31
CA ILE A 300 1.31 -8.40 -5.64
C ILE A 300 2.12 -8.07 -4.38
N SER A 301 1.53 -7.32 -3.44
CA SER A 301 2.15 -6.95 -2.16
C SER A 301 1.08 -7.00 -1.06
N PRO A 302 0.97 -8.13 -0.33
CA PRO A 302 -0.21 -8.41 0.49
C PRO A 302 -0.40 -7.46 1.67
N PHE A 303 0.67 -7.11 2.38
CA PHE A 303 0.62 -6.20 3.53
C PHE A 303 0.03 -4.84 3.15
N PRO A 304 0.64 -4.05 2.23
CA PRO A 304 0.08 -2.76 1.86
C PRO A 304 -1.24 -2.88 1.11
N GLY A 305 -1.46 -3.94 0.32
CA GLY A 305 -2.73 -4.19 -0.36
C GLY A 305 -3.89 -4.32 0.63
N ALA A 306 -3.73 -5.14 1.68
CA ALA A 306 -4.78 -5.31 2.68
C ALA A 306 -4.93 -4.08 3.61
N ALA A 307 -3.82 -3.43 3.99
CA ALA A 307 -3.85 -2.21 4.79
C ALA A 307 -4.61 -1.08 4.09
N THR A 308 -4.31 -0.85 2.80
CA THR A 308 -4.98 0.19 2.01
C THR A 308 -6.40 -0.17 1.63
N GLY A 309 -6.74 -1.46 1.50
CA GLY A 309 -8.12 -1.93 1.39
C GLY A 309 -8.96 -1.55 2.61
N ALA A 310 -8.46 -1.81 3.82
CA ALA A 310 -9.11 -1.35 5.05
C ALA A 310 -9.18 0.18 5.13
N GLY A 311 -8.10 0.87 4.74
CA GLY A 311 -8.05 2.33 4.74
C GLY A 311 -9.00 3.00 3.74
N GLY A 312 -9.20 2.42 2.57
CA GLY A 312 -10.14 2.89 1.56
C GLY A 312 -11.57 2.85 2.08
N GLU A 313 -11.99 1.70 2.57
CA GLU A 313 -13.33 1.51 3.13
C GLU A 313 -13.60 2.41 4.35
N ILE A 314 -12.61 2.60 5.23
CA ILE A 314 -12.70 3.55 6.35
C ILE A 314 -12.94 4.99 5.86
N ARG A 315 -12.27 5.41 4.78
CA ARG A 315 -12.46 6.77 4.21
C ARG A 315 -13.86 6.94 3.64
N ASP A 316 -14.38 5.93 2.95
CA ASP A 316 -15.74 5.99 2.41
C ASP A 316 -16.80 6.08 3.50
N GLY A 317 -16.66 5.28 4.55
CA GLY A 317 -17.51 5.39 5.73
C GLY A 317 -17.44 6.79 6.32
N GLY A 318 -16.24 7.34 6.52
CA GLY A 318 -16.04 8.69 7.07
C GLY A 318 -16.56 9.82 6.17
N ALA A 319 -16.50 9.65 4.85
CA ALA A 319 -16.90 10.65 3.85
C ALA A 319 -18.41 10.63 3.52
N THR A 320 -19.16 9.65 4.02
CA THR A 320 -20.60 9.52 3.76
C THR A 320 -21.36 10.77 4.22
N GLY A 321 -22.22 11.30 3.34
CA GLY A 321 -23.05 12.48 3.56
C GLY A 321 -22.22 13.76 3.74
N ARG A 322 -22.23 14.31 4.96
CA ARG A 322 -21.47 15.52 5.32
C ARG A 322 -20.39 15.23 6.36
N GLY A 323 -20.00 13.96 6.46
CA GLY A 323 -19.09 13.43 7.47
C GLY A 323 -19.80 12.46 8.40
N SER A 324 -19.20 11.29 8.57
CA SER A 324 -19.66 10.25 9.49
C SER A 324 -18.49 9.73 10.35
N LYS A 325 -18.74 8.79 11.26
CA LYS A 325 -17.71 8.23 12.14
C LYS A 325 -17.66 6.70 12.02
N PRO A 326 -16.57 6.12 11.47
CA PRO A 326 -16.36 4.67 11.48
C PRO A 326 -16.42 4.10 12.90
N LYS A 327 -17.03 2.91 13.04
CA LYS A 327 -17.27 2.28 14.36
C LYS A 327 -16.67 0.89 14.51
N ALA A 328 -16.89 0.00 13.55
CA ALA A 328 -16.36 -1.36 13.55
C ALA A 328 -16.10 -1.82 12.11
N GLY A 329 -15.22 -2.78 11.92
CA GLY A 329 -14.89 -3.37 10.63
C GLY A 329 -14.99 -4.90 10.63
N LEU A 330 -14.86 -5.48 9.43
CA LEU A 330 -14.72 -6.91 9.18
C LEU A 330 -13.62 -7.15 8.15
N ALA A 331 -13.05 -8.35 8.09
CA ALA A 331 -12.03 -8.70 7.11
C ALA A 331 -12.16 -10.14 6.62
N GLY A 332 -12.42 -10.33 5.32
CA GLY A 332 -12.55 -11.65 4.69
C GLY A 332 -11.41 -11.93 3.71
N TYR A 333 -11.00 -13.20 3.64
CA TYR A 333 -9.92 -13.67 2.75
C TYR A 333 -10.33 -14.94 2.03
N SER A 334 -9.98 -15.05 0.76
CA SER A 334 -10.12 -16.27 -0.04
C SER A 334 -8.84 -16.47 -0.84
N VAL A 335 -8.17 -17.59 -0.62
CA VAL A 335 -6.87 -17.91 -1.22
C VAL A 335 -6.83 -19.37 -1.68
N SER A 336 -5.86 -19.72 -2.52
CA SER A 336 -5.55 -21.11 -2.87
C SER A 336 -5.05 -21.91 -1.65
N ASN A 337 -4.73 -23.20 -1.85
CA ASN A 337 -4.15 -24.02 -0.79
C ASN A 337 -2.88 -23.40 -0.20
N LEU A 338 -2.75 -23.44 1.12
CA LEU A 338 -1.63 -22.82 1.83
C LEU A 338 -0.34 -23.60 1.62
N ARG A 339 -0.42 -24.94 1.62
CA ARG A 339 0.74 -25.83 1.47
C ARG A 339 1.86 -25.44 2.44
N ILE A 340 1.51 -25.38 3.72
CA ILE A 340 2.44 -25.02 4.80
C ILE A 340 3.57 -26.06 4.82
N PRO A 341 4.84 -25.66 4.69
CA PRO A 341 5.96 -26.60 4.67
C PRO A 341 5.99 -27.51 5.89
N GLY A 342 5.99 -28.83 5.67
CA GLY A 342 5.99 -29.84 6.72
C GLY A 342 4.63 -30.07 7.41
N ALA A 343 3.57 -29.45 6.90
CA ALA A 343 2.19 -29.61 7.36
C ALA A 343 1.19 -29.70 6.20
N GLU A 344 1.64 -30.20 5.04
CA GLU A 344 0.82 -30.34 3.84
C GLU A 344 -0.36 -31.29 4.06
N GLN A 345 -1.50 -30.96 3.47
CA GLN A 345 -2.73 -31.73 3.58
C GLN A 345 -2.96 -32.62 2.35
N PRO A 346 -3.65 -33.77 2.48
CA PRO A 346 -3.77 -34.76 1.40
C PRO A 346 -4.57 -34.27 0.18
N TRP A 347 -5.33 -33.18 0.31
CA TRP A 347 -6.08 -32.56 -0.80
C TRP A 347 -5.27 -31.48 -1.53
N GLU A 348 -4.11 -31.07 -1.00
CA GLU A 348 -3.36 -29.96 -1.59
C GLU A 348 -2.50 -30.45 -2.76
N THR A 349 -2.61 -29.75 -3.89
CA THR A 349 -1.84 -30.03 -5.11
C THR A 349 -1.09 -28.78 -5.57
N ASP A 350 0.15 -28.96 -6.05
CA ASP A 350 0.89 -27.88 -6.71
C ASP A 350 0.37 -27.65 -8.13
N HIS A 351 -0.18 -26.47 -8.39
CA HIS A 351 -0.57 -26.04 -9.73
C HIS A 351 0.37 -24.97 -10.31
N GLY A 352 1.44 -24.64 -9.59
CA GLY A 352 2.29 -23.49 -9.88
C GLY A 352 1.57 -22.15 -9.63
N LYS A 353 2.29 -21.06 -9.92
CA LYS A 353 1.74 -19.70 -9.91
C LYS A 353 2.54 -18.79 -10.85
N PRO A 354 1.97 -17.67 -11.32
CA PRO A 354 2.75 -16.62 -11.97
C PRO A 354 3.90 -16.12 -11.08
N SER A 355 5.07 -15.86 -11.69
CA SER A 355 6.26 -15.37 -10.97
C SER A 355 6.11 -13.96 -10.38
N ARG A 356 5.12 -13.20 -10.86
CA ARG A 356 4.83 -11.82 -10.43
C ARG A 356 3.88 -11.70 -9.24
N ILE A 357 3.21 -12.79 -8.83
CA ILE A 357 2.31 -12.79 -7.67
C ILE A 357 2.92 -13.60 -6.52
N VAL A 358 2.49 -13.32 -5.30
CA VAL A 358 2.88 -14.08 -4.10
C VAL A 358 2.11 -15.40 -3.96
N THR A 359 2.54 -16.26 -3.03
CA THR A 359 1.81 -17.52 -2.72
C THR A 359 0.56 -17.25 -1.87
N ALA A 360 -0.36 -18.22 -1.80
CA ALA A 360 -1.49 -18.17 -0.87
C ALA A 360 -1.04 -18.09 0.60
N LEU A 361 0.01 -18.83 0.97
CA LEU A 361 0.61 -18.77 2.30
C LEU A 361 1.13 -17.37 2.63
N GLU A 362 1.86 -16.76 1.70
CA GLU A 362 2.41 -15.41 1.86
C GLU A 362 1.31 -14.35 1.99
N ILE A 363 0.21 -14.46 1.23
CA ILE A 363 -0.98 -13.62 1.43
C ILE A 363 -1.49 -13.78 2.87
N MET A 364 -1.67 -15.00 3.36
CA MET A 364 -2.21 -15.23 4.71
C MET A 364 -1.24 -14.90 5.85
N LEU A 365 0.06 -14.81 5.57
CA LEU A 365 1.06 -14.33 6.54
C LEU A 365 1.07 -12.80 6.63
N GLU A 366 0.90 -12.09 5.51
CA GLU A 366 1.13 -10.65 5.44
C GLU A 366 -0.15 -9.80 5.37
N ALA A 367 -1.17 -10.22 4.60
CA ALA A 367 -2.40 -9.44 4.41
C ALA A 367 -3.21 -9.25 5.71
N PRO A 368 -3.45 -10.29 6.55
CA PRO A 368 -4.13 -10.10 7.83
C PRO A 368 -3.42 -9.12 8.75
N ILE A 369 -2.09 -9.13 8.75
CA ILE A 369 -1.27 -8.19 9.54
C ILE A 369 -1.41 -6.78 8.99
N GLY A 370 -1.38 -6.59 7.67
CA GLY A 370 -1.59 -5.28 7.03
C GLY A 370 -2.95 -4.67 7.35
N ALA A 371 -4.04 -5.43 7.18
CA ALA A 371 -5.39 -4.95 7.52
C ALA A 371 -5.55 -4.67 9.02
N ALA A 372 -4.97 -5.52 9.88
CA ALA A 372 -4.98 -5.31 11.33
C ALA A 372 -4.16 -4.07 11.72
N ALA A 373 -2.99 -3.85 11.10
CA ALA A 373 -2.15 -2.68 11.35
C ALA A 373 -2.92 -1.38 11.09
N PHE A 374 -3.65 -1.31 9.96
CA PHE A 374 -4.46 -0.14 9.65
C PHE A 374 -5.61 0.04 10.66
N ASN A 375 -6.39 -1.01 10.95
CA ASN A 375 -7.50 -0.94 11.90
C ASN A 375 -7.03 -0.58 13.32
N ASN A 376 -5.91 -1.16 13.77
CA ASN A 376 -5.32 -0.91 15.09
C ASN A 376 -4.81 0.53 15.22
N GLU A 377 -4.03 0.99 14.24
CA GLU A 377 -3.46 2.34 14.27
C GLU A 377 -4.54 3.42 14.12
N PHE A 378 -5.52 3.19 13.25
CA PHE A 378 -6.67 4.09 13.10
C PHE A 378 -7.57 4.10 14.35
N GLY A 379 -7.67 2.97 15.06
CA GLY A 379 -8.51 2.81 16.25
C GLY A 379 -9.93 2.36 15.95
N ARG A 380 -10.11 1.43 15.00
CA ARG A 380 -11.40 0.77 14.72
C ARG A 380 -11.31 -0.74 15.01
N PRO A 381 -12.17 -1.32 15.86
CA PRO A 381 -12.17 -2.76 16.11
C PRO A 381 -12.65 -3.54 14.87
N ALA A 382 -11.90 -4.58 14.50
CA ALA A 382 -12.36 -5.60 13.58
C ALA A 382 -13.07 -6.71 14.37
N ILE A 383 -14.36 -6.94 14.10
CA ILE A 383 -15.24 -7.77 14.95
C ILE A 383 -15.83 -8.99 14.25
N ASN A 384 -15.54 -9.19 12.96
CA ASN A 384 -16.01 -10.32 12.16
C ASN A 384 -15.07 -10.57 10.96
N GLY A 385 -15.22 -11.69 10.25
CA GLY A 385 -14.39 -12.02 9.08
C GLY A 385 -14.89 -13.19 8.25
#